data_AF-A0A9D8REP3-F1
#
_entry.id   AF-A0A9D8REP3-F1
#
_cell.length_a   1.000
_cell.length_b   1.000
_cell.length_c   1.000
_cell.angle_alpha   90.00
_cell.angle_beta   90.00
_cell.angle_gamma   90.00
#
_symmetry.space_group_name_H-M   'P 1'
#
loop_
_entity.id
_entity.type
_entity.pdbx_description
1 polymer ?
#
loop_
_entity_poly.entity_id
_entity_poly.type
_entity_poly.pdbx_seq_one_letter_code
_entity_poly.pdbx_strand_id
1 'polypeptide(L)'
;MKDNILSEGIVHYKNGEYADALAFFLALPADSGADKLDTAYYLGLCYSKLQKYDDALMYLEQVVTSGTHLERTLQCRFLLAVIYAISGRKRLADFELGKLLETGYMTPSVYAAIAFIAWEQKDTEKCMEYYEESLKQDKNNITALNGLGYVLACEEKDLSRALSLCKQAVDYAPESAACLDSLGWVYYKLGLFDDARKYLYQAAELDKHNETISEHINLLDRTVS
;
A
#
# COMPACT_ATOMS: atom_id res chain seq x y z
N MET A 1 1.57 32.61 18.88
CA MET A 1 0.72 31.47 19.30
C MET A 1 0.07 30.74 18.11
N LYS A 2 -0.37 31.44 17.04
CA LYS A 2 -1.04 30.81 15.87
C LYS A 2 -0.14 29.85 15.06
N ASP A 3 1.12 30.22 14.81
CA ASP A 3 2.12 29.35 14.12
C ASP A 3 2.56 28.12 14.95
N ASN A 4 2.21 28.09 16.24
CA ASN A 4 2.63 27.03 17.15
C ASN A 4 1.81 25.73 16.94
N ILE A 5 0.50 25.85 16.72
CA ILE A 5 -0.41 24.69 16.61
C ILE A 5 -0.11 23.89 15.33
N LEU A 6 0.11 24.57 14.19
CA LEU A 6 0.47 23.91 12.93
C LEU A 6 1.82 23.19 13.06
N SER A 7 2.80 23.86 13.66
CA SER A 7 4.14 23.29 13.87
C SER A 7 4.10 22.08 14.80
N GLU A 8 3.35 22.14 15.90
CA GLU A 8 3.13 21.02 16.82
C GLU A 8 2.46 19.83 16.12
N GLY A 9 1.40 20.07 15.33
CA GLY A 9 0.77 19.02 14.54
C GLY A 9 1.74 18.32 13.57
N ILE A 10 2.62 19.08 12.92
CA ILE A 10 3.66 18.53 12.04
C ILE A 10 4.69 17.70 12.82
N VAL A 11 5.04 18.11 14.04
CA VAL A 11 5.95 17.35 14.91
C VAL A 11 5.32 16.01 15.29
N HIS A 12 4.08 16.00 15.78
CA HIS A 12 3.34 14.78 16.08
C HIS A 12 3.25 13.86 14.85
N TYR A 13 2.96 14.42 13.67
CA TYR A 13 2.92 13.65 12.43
C TYR A 13 4.26 12.97 12.13
N LYS A 14 5.37 13.70 12.26
CA LYS A 14 6.73 13.17 12.03
C LYS A 14 7.11 12.09 13.04
N ASN A 15 6.57 12.14 14.25
CA ASN A 15 6.77 11.13 15.29
C ASN A 15 5.88 9.88 15.10
N GLY A 16 4.98 9.88 14.11
CA GLY A 16 4.01 8.80 13.90
C GLY A 16 2.77 8.88 14.78
N GLU A 17 2.61 9.97 15.54
CA GLU A 17 1.49 10.22 16.44
C GLU A 17 0.32 10.82 15.64
N TYR A 18 -0.20 10.04 14.68
CA TYR A 18 -1.13 10.54 13.66
C TYR A 18 -2.48 11.00 14.24
N ALA A 19 -2.95 10.39 15.33
CA ALA A 19 -4.17 10.80 16.00
C ALA A 19 -4.02 12.16 16.70
N ASP A 20 -2.88 12.38 17.36
CA ASP A 20 -2.57 13.65 18.02
C ASP A 20 -2.35 14.74 16.97
N ALA A 21 -1.56 14.46 15.94
CA ALA A 21 -1.36 15.34 14.80
C ALA A 21 -2.70 15.80 14.19
N LEU A 22 -3.61 14.84 13.97
CA LEU A 22 -4.96 15.12 13.48
C LEU A 22 -5.73 16.07 14.40
N ALA A 23 -5.66 15.90 15.72
CA ALA A 23 -6.31 16.78 16.68
C ALA A 23 -5.77 18.23 16.58
N PHE A 24 -4.45 18.41 16.43
CA PHE A 24 -3.86 19.73 16.23
C PHE A 24 -4.35 20.40 14.93
N PHE A 25 -4.36 19.66 13.81
CA PHE A 25 -4.80 20.22 12.53
C PHE A 25 -6.29 20.58 12.52
N LEU A 26 -7.15 19.78 13.15
CA LEU A 26 -8.59 20.08 13.27
C LEU A 26 -8.88 21.24 14.23
N ALA A 27 -8.00 21.48 15.21
CA ALA A 27 -8.14 22.58 16.16
C ALA A 27 -7.67 23.94 15.61
N LEU A 28 -7.09 23.99 14.40
CA LEU A 28 -6.62 25.23 13.79
C LEU A 28 -7.80 26.20 13.54
N PRO A 29 -7.77 27.42 14.10
CA PRO A 29 -8.77 28.44 13.80
C PRO A 29 -8.78 28.81 12.32
N ALA A 30 -9.96 29.15 11.80
CA ALA A 30 -10.11 29.58 10.39
C ALA A 30 -9.31 30.86 10.05
N ASP A 31 -8.99 31.68 11.06
CA ASP A 31 -8.19 32.91 10.97
C ASP A 31 -6.73 32.71 11.44
N SER A 32 -6.27 31.47 11.53
CA SER A 32 -4.91 31.12 12.00
C SER A 32 -3.80 31.66 11.10
N GLY A 33 -4.10 31.96 9.84
CA GLY A 33 -3.10 32.32 8.83
C GLY A 33 -2.34 31.13 8.26
N ALA A 34 -2.62 29.90 8.75
CA ALA A 34 -2.11 28.68 8.17
C ALA A 34 -2.61 28.52 6.73
N ASP A 35 -1.72 28.04 5.85
CA ASP A 35 -2.13 27.70 4.50
C ASP A 35 -3.16 26.57 4.56
N LYS A 36 -4.32 26.79 3.95
CA LYS A 36 -5.42 25.84 3.93
C LYS A 36 -5.03 24.55 3.20
N LEU A 37 -4.17 24.63 2.20
CA LEU A 37 -3.68 23.48 1.46
C LEU A 37 -2.60 22.72 2.23
N ASP A 38 -1.74 23.40 2.99
CA ASP A 38 -0.83 22.74 3.93
C ASP A 38 -1.62 21.94 4.97
N THR A 39 -2.66 22.56 5.52
CA THR A 39 -3.53 21.92 6.50
C THR A 39 -4.27 20.72 5.89
N ALA A 40 -4.87 20.90 4.71
CA ALA A 40 -5.54 19.80 3.99
C ALA A 40 -4.56 18.66 3.66
N TYR A 41 -3.34 18.97 3.23
CA TYR A 41 -2.30 17.98 2.98
C TYR A 41 -2.03 17.13 4.22
N TYR A 42 -1.72 17.73 5.37
CA TYR A 42 -1.45 16.96 6.57
C TYR A 42 -2.67 16.22 7.13
N LEU A 43 -3.88 16.79 7.01
CA LEU A 43 -5.13 16.08 7.34
C LEU A 43 -5.28 14.82 6.49
N GLY A 44 -5.13 14.93 5.16
CA GLY A 44 -5.19 13.80 4.24
C GLY A 44 -4.16 12.72 4.57
N LEU A 45 -2.93 13.11 4.91
CA LEU A 45 -1.89 12.17 5.35
C LEU A 45 -2.26 11.45 6.65
N CYS A 46 -2.73 12.18 7.66
CA CYS A 46 -3.12 11.59 8.95
C CYS A 46 -4.29 10.61 8.80
N TYR A 47 -5.36 11.03 8.10
CA TYR A 47 -6.50 10.16 7.85
C TYR A 47 -6.11 8.91 7.07
N SER A 48 -5.21 9.02 6.08
CA SER A 48 -4.67 7.88 5.33
C SER A 48 -3.95 6.89 6.25
N LYS A 49 -3.08 7.38 7.14
CA LYS A 49 -2.34 6.55 8.10
C LYS A 49 -3.23 5.89 9.15
N LEU A 50 -4.32 6.55 9.52
CA LEU A 50 -5.36 6.03 10.41
C LEU A 50 -6.39 5.15 9.68
N GLN A 51 -6.20 4.88 8.39
CA GLN A 51 -7.10 4.08 7.54
C GLN A 51 -8.55 4.62 7.47
N LYS A 52 -8.73 5.91 7.74
CA LYS A 52 -10.00 6.62 7.60
C LYS A 52 -10.11 7.15 6.17
N TYR A 53 -10.34 6.22 5.25
CA TYR A 53 -10.17 6.47 3.82
C TYR A 53 -11.13 7.52 3.25
N ASP A 54 -12.39 7.54 3.66
CA ASP A 54 -13.35 8.53 3.15
C ASP A 54 -12.95 9.97 3.52
N ASP A 55 -12.53 10.19 4.76
CA ASP A 55 -11.99 11.48 5.21
C ASP A 55 -10.69 11.84 4.47
N ALA A 56 -9.79 10.86 4.31
CA ALA A 56 -8.53 11.05 3.62
C ALA A 56 -8.74 11.52 2.17
N LEU A 57 -9.63 10.85 1.43
CA LEU A 57 -9.94 11.17 0.04
C LEU A 57 -10.33 12.64 -0.12
N MET A 58 -11.25 13.14 0.73
CA MET A 58 -11.71 14.53 0.69
C MET A 58 -10.56 15.54 0.72
N TYR A 59 -9.63 15.38 1.67
CA TYR A 59 -8.53 16.33 1.84
C TYR A 59 -7.42 16.15 0.80
N LEU A 60 -7.11 14.92 0.40
CA LEU A 60 -6.12 14.65 -0.63
C LEU A 60 -6.57 15.19 -2.00
N GLU A 61 -7.85 15.02 -2.34
CA GLU A 61 -8.44 15.58 -3.57
C GLU A 61 -8.36 17.11 -3.58
N GLN A 62 -8.64 17.77 -2.45
CA GLN A 62 -8.52 19.23 -2.33
C GLN A 62 -7.10 19.71 -2.71
N VAL A 63 -6.06 19.02 -2.24
CA VAL A 63 -4.66 19.35 -2.59
C VAL A 63 -4.42 19.16 -4.08
N VAL A 64 -4.82 18.01 -4.63
CA VAL A 64 -4.61 17.67 -6.04
C VAL A 64 -5.35 18.62 -6.99
N THR A 65 -6.59 19.01 -6.66
CA THR A 65 -7.40 19.95 -7.45
C THR A 65 -6.85 21.37 -7.43
N SER A 66 -6.14 21.77 -6.37
CA SER A 66 -5.56 23.11 -6.28
C SER A 66 -4.51 23.40 -7.37
N GLY A 67 -3.82 22.36 -7.86
CA GLY A 67 -2.76 22.49 -8.87
C GLY A 67 -1.50 23.22 -8.36
N THR A 68 -1.36 23.42 -7.05
CA THR A 68 -0.20 24.09 -6.44
C THR A 68 0.69 23.09 -5.71
N HIS A 69 1.92 23.50 -5.34
CA HIS A 69 2.91 22.66 -4.64
C HIS A 69 3.12 21.28 -5.28
N LEU A 70 3.86 21.24 -6.39
CA LEU A 70 4.03 20.05 -7.23
C LEU A 70 4.34 18.78 -6.43
N GLU A 71 5.35 18.80 -5.55
CA GLU A 71 5.76 17.63 -4.78
C GLU A 71 4.63 17.06 -3.90
N ARG A 72 3.88 17.93 -3.22
CA ARG A 72 2.75 17.51 -2.37
C ARG A 72 1.60 16.99 -3.21
N THR A 73 1.32 17.62 -4.35
CA THR A 73 0.33 17.12 -5.30
C THR A 73 0.68 15.71 -5.74
N LEU A 74 1.93 15.45 -6.15
CA LEU A 74 2.38 14.13 -6.57
C LEU A 74 2.25 13.10 -5.44
N GLN A 75 2.64 13.45 -4.22
CA GLN A 75 2.46 12.56 -3.08
C GLN A 75 0.98 12.26 -2.79
N CYS A 76 0.10 13.27 -2.86
CA CYS A 76 -1.33 13.08 -2.68
C CYS A 76 -1.94 12.19 -3.76
N ARG A 77 -1.52 12.35 -5.03
CA ARG A 77 -1.95 11.45 -6.12
C ARG A 77 -1.56 10.00 -5.85
N PHE A 78 -0.35 9.76 -5.35
CA PHE A 78 0.08 8.42 -4.97
C PHE A 78 -0.81 7.83 -3.86
N LEU A 79 -1.12 8.61 -2.83
CA LEU A 79 -2.00 8.14 -1.75
C LEU A 79 -3.44 7.91 -2.21
N LEU A 80 -3.98 8.79 -3.06
CA LEU A 80 -5.27 8.58 -3.71
C LEU A 80 -5.27 7.26 -4.49
N ALA A 81 -4.23 7.00 -5.29
CA ALA A 81 -4.11 5.77 -6.04
C ALA A 81 -4.15 4.52 -5.14
N VAL A 82 -3.38 4.53 -4.04
CA VAL A 82 -3.36 3.43 -3.07
C VAL A 82 -4.72 3.23 -2.40
N ILE A 83 -5.36 4.31 -1.94
CA ILE A 83 -6.68 4.24 -1.30
C ILE A 83 -7.74 3.76 -2.29
N TYR A 84 -7.69 4.22 -3.53
CA TYR A 84 -8.58 3.76 -4.60
C TYR A 84 -8.37 2.29 -4.95
N ALA A 85 -7.13 1.81 -4.93
CA ALA A 85 -6.85 0.39 -5.14
C ALA A 85 -7.46 -0.47 -4.02
N ILE A 86 -7.19 -0.12 -2.76
CA ILE A 86 -7.68 -0.85 -1.57
C ILE A 86 -9.21 -0.82 -1.47
N SER A 87 -9.84 0.29 -1.84
CA SER A 87 -11.30 0.42 -1.84
C SER A 87 -11.99 -0.16 -3.08
N GLY A 88 -11.25 -0.86 -3.95
CA GLY A 88 -11.78 -1.50 -5.16
C GLY A 88 -12.12 -0.53 -6.30
N ARG A 89 -11.80 0.75 -6.18
CA ARG A 89 -12.02 1.80 -7.21
C ARG A 89 -10.90 1.80 -8.25
N LYS A 90 -10.66 0.65 -8.88
CA LYS A 90 -9.48 0.38 -9.74
C LYS A 90 -9.27 1.41 -10.86
N ARG A 91 -10.35 1.89 -11.50
CA ARG A 91 -10.26 2.91 -12.56
C ARG A 91 -9.71 4.26 -12.07
N LEU A 92 -10.06 4.65 -10.85
CA LEU A 92 -9.54 5.89 -10.25
C LEU A 92 -8.09 5.71 -9.83
N ALA A 93 -7.73 4.53 -9.31
CA ALA A 93 -6.34 4.21 -9.00
C ALA A 93 -5.44 4.28 -10.25
N ASP A 94 -5.86 3.63 -11.34
CA ASP A 94 -5.17 3.64 -12.63
C ASP A 94 -5.03 5.06 -13.19
N PHE A 95 -6.08 5.87 -13.09
CA PHE A 95 -6.04 7.28 -13.50
C PHE A 95 -4.97 8.08 -12.73
N GLU A 96 -4.93 7.98 -11.41
CA GLU A 96 -3.96 8.71 -10.59
C GLU A 96 -2.53 8.24 -10.83
N LEU A 97 -2.30 6.93 -10.96
CA LEU A 97 -1.00 6.37 -11.32
C LEU A 97 -0.55 6.80 -12.73
N GLY A 98 -1.48 6.88 -13.69
CA GLY A 98 -1.22 7.42 -15.01
C GLY A 98 -0.73 8.86 -14.96
N LYS A 99 -1.34 9.70 -14.09
CA LYS A 99 -0.85 11.07 -13.86
C LYS A 99 0.54 11.12 -13.26
N LEU A 100 0.87 10.23 -12.33
CA LEU A 100 2.23 10.13 -11.80
C LEU A 100 3.23 9.75 -12.88
N LEU A 101 2.88 8.76 -13.72
CA LEU A 101 3.71 8.31 -14.83
C LEU A 101 3.98 9.43 -15.84
N GLU A 102 2.96 10.22 -16.22
CA GLU A 102 3.09 11.38 -17.11
C GLU A 102 4.10 12.41 -16.58
N THR A 103 4.20 12.57 -15.26
CA THR A 103 5.14 13.50 -14.62
C THR A 103 6.53 12.93 -14.37
N GLY A 104 6.72 11.62 -14.57
CA GLY A 104 7.96 10.92 -14.20
C GLY A 104 8.15 10.72 -12.69
N TYR A 105 7.11 10.92 -11.88
CA TYR A 105 7.16 10.68 -10.43
C TYR A 105 7.13 9.17 -10.14
N MET A 106 8.27 8.52 -10.33
CA MET A 106 8.40 7.07 -10.31
C MET A 106 9.29 6.64 -9.14
N THR A 107 8.71 6.69 -7.94
CA THR A 107 9.35 6.13 -6.74
C THR A 107 9.16 4.61 -6.68
N PRO A 108 9.95 3.85 -5.88
CA PRO A 108 9.75 2.41 -5.74
C PRO A 108 8.30 2.04 -5.38
N SER A 109 7.67 2.83 -4.50
CA SER A 109 6.28 2.59 -4.09
C SER A 109 5.27 2.86 -5.22
N VAL A 110 5.55 3.82 -6.11
CA VAL A 110 4.72 4.07 -7.30
C VAL A 110 4.85 2.92 -8.30
N TYR A 111 6.07 2.43 -8.53
CA TYR A 111 6.29 1.24 -9.35
C TYR A 111 5.53 0.03 -8.82
N ALA A 112 5.62 -0.25 -7.52
CA ALA A 112 4.90 -1.34 -6.88
C ALA A 112 3.36 -1.18 -7.01
N ALA A 113 2.83 0.05 -6.89
CA ALA A 113 1.41 0.30 -7.06
C ALA A 113 0.94 0.11 -8.51
N ILE A 114 1.73 0.54 -9.50
CA ILE A 114 1.42 0.28 -10.92
C ILE A 114 1.47 -1.21 -11.23
N ALA A 115 2.47 -1.93 -10.69
CA ALA A 115 2.58 -3.37 -10.83
C ALA A 115 1.33 -4.10 -10.28
N PHE A 116 0.87 -3.70 -9.10
CA PHE A 116 -0.37 -4.22 -8.52
C PHE A 116 -1.58 -3.99 -9.44
N ILE A 117 -1.76 -2.78 -9.98
CA ILE A 117 -2.86 -2.50 -10.91
C ILE A 117 -2.73 -3.30 -12.22
N ALA A 118 -1.51 -3.49 -12.73
CA ALA A 118 -1.26 -4.32 -13.91
C ALA A 118 -1.64 -5.79 -13.67
N TRP A 119 -1.33 -6.33 -12.49
CA TRP A 119 -1.76 -7.67 -12.08
C TRP A 119 -3.29 -7.80 -12.10
N GLU A 120 -3.99 -6.82 -11.52
CA GLU A 120 -5.46 -6.80 -11.49
C GLU A 120 -6.08 -6.67 -12.90
N GLN A 121 -5.34 -6.10 -13.84
CA GLN A 121 -5.70 -6.00 -15.26
C GLN A 121 -5.31 -7.25 -16.07
N LYS A 122 -4.71 -8.26 -15.42
CA LYS A 122 -4.16 -9.47 -16.05
C LYS A 122 -3.00 -9.22 -17.02
N ASP A 123 -2.32 -8.09 -16.87
CA ASP A 123 -1.10 -7.76 -17.59
C ASP A 123 0.11 -8.22 -16.77
N THR A 124 0.33 -9.54 -16.77
CA THR A 124 1.36 -10.20 -15.96
C THR A 124 2.78 -9.75 -16.34
N GLU A 125 3.04 -9.50 -17.63
CA GLU A 125 4.37 -9.07 -18.09
C GLU A 125 4.72 -7.70 -17.50
N LYS A 126 3.84 -6.71 -17.68
CA LYS A 126 4.01 -5.37 -17.14
C LYS A 126 4.04 -5.35 -15.62
N CYS A 127 3.24 -6.21 -14.97
CA CYS A 127 3.27 -6.39 -13.53
C CYS A 127 4.67 -6.80 -13.03
N MET A 128 5.26 -7.85 -13.61
CA MET A 128 6.58 -8.31 -13.20
C MET A 128 7.65 -7.25 -13.48
N GLU A 129 7.62 -6.61 -14.66
CA GLU A 129 8.55 -5.56 -15.03
C GLU A 129 8.58 -4.42 -13.99
N TYR A 130 7.42 -3.92 -13.58
CA TYR A 130 7.38 -2.82 -12.61
C TYR A 130 7.75 -3.21 -11.19
N TYR A 131 7.44 -4.43 -10.74
CA TYR A 131 7.96 -4.88 -9.46
C TYR A 131 9.50 -5.00 -9.49
N GLU A 132 10.07 -5.45 -10.60
CA GLU A 132 11.53 -5.49 -10.77
C GLU A 132 12.14 -4.08 -10.74
N GLU A 133 11.54 -3.11 -11.44
CA GLU A 133 11.99 -1.71 -11.37
C GLU A 133 11.90 -1.14 -9.94
N SER A 134 10.84 -1.47 -9.20
CA SER A 134 10.76 -1.11 -7.78
C SER A 134 11.94 -1.68 -6.99
N LEU A 135 12.24 -2.98 -7.14
CA LEU A 135 13.29 -3.67 -6.39
C LEU A 135 14.71 -3.28 -6.82
N LYS A 136 14.89 -2.83 -8.07
CA LYS A 136 16.15 -2.24 -8.53
C LYS A 136 16.48 -0.95 -7.77
N GLN A 137 15.47 -0.13 -7.49
CA GLN A 137 15.63 1.14 -6.78
C GLN A 137 15.66 0.97 -5.25
N ASP A 138 14.79 0.10 -4.73
CA ASP A 138 14.74 -0.26 -3.31
C ASP A 138 14.53 -1.76 -3.15
N LYS A 139 15.63 -2.46 -2.87
CA LYS A 139 15.67 -3.92 -2.69
C LYS A 139 14.85 -4.40 -1.50
N ASN A 140 14.50 -3.50 -0.58
CA ASN A 140 13.78 -3.82 0.64
C ASN A 140 12.31 -3.36 0.57
N ASN A 141 11.83 -2.94 -0.61
CA ASN A 141 10.45 -2.51 -0.77
C ASN A 141 9.50 -3.70 -0.52
N ILE A 142 8.85 -3.70 0.65
CA ILE A 142 8.03 -4.81 1.15
C ILE A 142 6.89 -5.13 0.17
N THR A 143 6.22 -4.11 -0.38
CA THR A 143 5.13 -4.29 -1.35
C THR A 143 5.62 -4.98 -2.62
N ALA A 144 6.79 -4.59 -3.14
CA ALA A 144 7.33 -5.19 -4.34
C ALA A 144 7.91 -6.60 -4.10
N LEU A 145 8.56 -6.83 -2.95
CA LEU A 145 9.02 -8.16 -2.54
C LEU A 145 7.83 -9.12 -2.46
N ASN A 146 6.77 -8.70 -1.75
CA ASN A 146 5.58 -9.50 -1.59
C ASN A 146 4.85 -9.74 -2.93
N GLY A 147 4.59 -8.65 -3.66
CA GLY A 147 3.83 -8.68 -4.90
C GLY A 147 4.52 -9.51 -6.00
N LEU A 148 5.83 -9.34 -6.18
CA LEU A 148 6.56 -10.14 -7.16
C LEU A 148 6.60 -11.62 -6.77
N GLY A 149 6.85 -11.92 -5.48
CA GLY A 149 6.85 -13.29 -5.00
C GLY A 149 5.49 -13.98 -5.19
N TYR A 150 4.40 -13.27 -4.87
CA TYR A 150 3.04 -13.76 -5.09
C TYR A 150 2.74 -14.04 -6.58
N VAL A 151 3.08 -13.10 -7.47
CA VAL A 151 2.83 -13.26 -8.92
C VAL A 151 3.63 -14.42 -9.49
N LEU A 152 4.91 -14.57 -9.10
CA LEU A 152 5.73 -15.70 -9.49
C LEU A 152 5.11 -17.04 -9.05
N ALA A 153 4.55 -17.10 -7.83
CA ALA A 153 3.85 -18.28 -7.33
C ALA A 153 2.58 -18.61 -8.11
N CYS A 154 1.75 -17.61 -8.39
CA CYS A 154 0.51 -17.76 -9.16
C CYS A 154 0.77 -18.26 -10.58
N GLU A 155 1.83 -17.74 -11.21
CA GLU A 155 2.26 -18.13 -12.56
C GLU A 155 3.11 -19.41 -12.59
N GLU A 156 3.42 -19.98 -11.42
CA GLU A 156 4.31 -21.13 -11.24
C GLU A 156 5.69 -20.93 -11.92
N LYS A 157 6.19 -19.69 -11.88
CA LYS A 157 7.48 -19.27 -12.43
C LYS A 157 8.49 -19.09 -11.31
N ASP A 158 9.62 -19.80 -11.38
CA ASP A 158 10.73 -19.69 -10.43
C ASP A 158 10.27 -19.64 -8.95
N LEU A 159 9.63 -20.72 -8.50
CA LEU A 159 9.09 -20.83 -7.14
C LEU A 159 10.18 -20.67 -6.05
N SER A 160 11.43 -20.98 -6.37
CA SER A 160 12.58 -20.75 -5.49
C SER A 160 12.78 -19.26 -5.22
N ARG A 161 12.72 -18.45 -6.27
CA ARG A 161 12.78 -16.99 -6.14
C ARG A 161 11.53 -16.43 -5.46
N ALA A 162 10.35 -16.93 -5.81
CA ALA A 162 9.10 -16.55 -5.14
C ALA A 162 9.20 -16.72 -3.61
N LEU A 163 9.72 -17.87 -3.16
CA LEU A 163 9.94 -18.17 -1.75
C LEU A 163 10.93 -17.19 -1.10
N SER A 164 12.04 -16.90 -1.77
CA SER A 164 13.05 -15.96 -1.27
C SER A 164 12.48 -14.54 -1.09
N LEU A 165 11.67 -14.07 -2.04
CA LEU A 165 11.06 -12.74 -2.01
C LEU A 165 9.99 -12.64 -0.91
N CYS A 166 9.06 -13.59 -0.84
CA CYS A 166 8.01 -13.58 0.18
C CYS A 166 8.55 -13.77 1.60
N LYS A 167 9.62 -14.57 1.78
CA LYS A 167 10.31 -14.66 3.08
C LYS A 167 10.88 -13.31 3.53
N GLN A 168 11.60 -12.63 2.64
CA GLN A 168 12.11 -11.29 2.95
C GLN A 168 10.99 -10.30 3.28
N ALA A 169 9.87 -10.35 2.55
CA ALA A 169 8.71 -9.51 2.86
C ALA A 169 8.14 -9.77 4.27
N VAL A 170 8.02 -11.05 4.67
CA VAL A 170 7.59 -11.42 6.03
C VAL A 170 8.62 -11.04 7.09
N ASP A 171 9.93 -11.15 6.81
CA ASP A 171 10.97 -10.74 7.76
C ASP A 171 10.89 -9.22 8.06
N TYR A 172 10.54 -8.41 7.05
CA TYR A 172 10.34 -6.97 7.23
C TYR A 172 8.97 -6.60 7.82
N ALA A 173 7.94 -7.40 7.56
CA ALA A 173 6.57 -7.16 8.00
C ALA A 173 5.91 -8.46 8.54
N PRO A 174 6.33 -8.94 9.72
CA PRO A 174 5.90 -10.24 10.25
C PRO A 174 4.41 -10.29 10.63
N GLU A 175 3.78 -9.14 10.84
CA GLU A 175 2.36 -9.00 11.17
C GLU A 175 1.51 -8.54 9.97
N SER A 176 2.07 -8.60 8.74
CA SER A 176 1.31 -8.31 7.53
C SER A 176 0.57 -9.55 7.06
N ALA A 177 -0.76 -9.55 7.18
CA ALA A 177 -1.62 -10.62 6.68
C ALA A 177 -1.35 -10.94 5.19
N ALA A 178 -1.16 -9.91 4.35
CA ALA A 178 -0.86 -10.09 2.93
C ALA A 178 0.49 -10.76 2.67
N CYS A 179 1.51 -10.47 3.49
CA CYS A 179 2.83 -11.09 3.36
C CYS A 179 2.81 -12.55 3.82
N LEU A 180 2.12 -12.84 4.92
CA LEU A 180 1.94 -14.20 5.42
C LEU A 180 1.11 -15.05 4.45
N ASP A 181 0.05 -14.49 3.87
CA ASP A 181 -0.77 -15.15 2.85
C ASP A 181 0.07 -15.52 1.62
N SER A 182 0.81 -14.55 1.07
CA SER A 182 1.64 -14.77 -0.12
C SER A 182 2.73 -15.82 0.14
N LEU A 183 3.36 -15.80 1.32
CA LEU A 183 4.34 -16.82 1.71
C LEU A 183 3.68 -18.20 1.85
N GLY A 184 2.52 -18.28 2.49
CA GLY A 184 1.74 -19.50 2.60
C GLY A 184 1.34 -20.06 1.24
N TRP A 185 0.95 -19.20 0.30
CA TRP A 185 0.62 -19.56 -1.06
C TRP A 185 1.83 -20.11 -1.83
N VAL A 186 3.00 -19.50 -1.68
CA VAL A 186 4.25 -20.03 -2.25
C VAL A 186 4.54 -21.44 -1.72
N TYR A 187 4.42 -21.65 -0.40
CA TYR A 187 4.62 -22.97 0.19
C TYR A 187 3.62 -24.01 -0.34
N TYR A 188 2.37 -23.61 -0.54
CA TYR A 188 1.36 -24.45 -1.16
C TYR A 188 1.76 -24.86 -2.59
N LYS A 189 2.20 -23.90 -3.41
CA LYS A 189 2.68 -24.16 -4.77
C LYS A 189 3.93 -25.05 -4.83
N LEU A 190 4.75 -25.04 -3.78
CA LEU A 190 5.90 -25.94 -3.63
C LEU A 190 5.53 -27.34 -3.11
N GLY A 191 4.25 -27.60 -2.77
CA GLY A 191 3.81 -28.85 -2.15
C GLY A 191 4.19 -28.99 -0.66
N LEU A 192 4.67 -27.91 -0.03
CA LEU A 192 5.07 -27.87 1.37
C LEU A 192 3.86 -27.50 2.24
N PHE A 193 2.90 -28.42 2.32
CA PHE A 193 1.57 -28.14 2.86
C PHE A 193 1.53 -27.80 4.35
N ASP A 194 2.45 -28.33 5.16
CA ASP A 194 2.52 -28.00 6.59
C ASP A 194 2.94 -26.54 6.82
N ASP A 195 3.95 -26.07 6.08
CA ASP A 195 4.37 -24.66 6.10
C ASP A 195 3.26 -23.77 5.53
N ALA A 196 2.63 -24.18 4.42
CA ALA A 196 1.49 -23.45 3.85
C ALA A 196 0.37 -23.27 4.87
N ARG A 197 -0.02 -24.34 5.58
CA ARG A 197 -1.03 -24.30 6.63
C ARG A 197 -0.67 -23.29 7.71
N LYS A 198 0.56 -23.34 8.21
CA LYS A 198 1.03 -22.43 9.26
C LYS A 198 0.85 -20.96 8.87
N TYR A 199 1.34 -20.56 7.69
CA TYR A 199 1.33 -19.15 7.30
C TYR A 199 -0.06 -18.67 6.84
N LEU A 200 -0.82 -19.47 6.11
CA LEU A 200 -2.18 -19.09 5.67
C LEU A 200 -3.12 -18.90 6.87
N TYR A 201 -3.08 -19.78 7.87
CA TYR A 201 -3.91 -19.63 9.05
C TYR A 201 -3.45 -18.47 9.95
N GLN A 202 -2.14 -18.17 10.01
CA GLN A 202 -1.67 -16.94 10.66
C GLN A 202 -2.18 -15.69 9.95
N ALA A 203 -2.17 -15.66 8.62
CA ALA A 203 -2.73 -14.57 7.83
C ALA A 203 -4.23 -14.38 8.11
N ALA A 204 -4.99 -15.48 8.18
CA ALA A 204 -6.42 -15.45 8.47
C ALA A 204 -6.74 -14.95 9.89
N GLU A 205 -5.88 -15.19 10.89
CA GLU A 205 -6.10 -14.62 12.23
C GLU A 205 -5.96 -13.09 12.25
N LEU A 206 -5.12 -12.53 11.37
CA LEU A 206 -4.90 -11.10 11.25
C LEU A 206 -5.95 -10.41 10.36
N ASP A 207 -6.45 -11.10 9.33
CA ASP A 207 -7.49 -10.60 8.44
C ASP A 207 -8.55 -11.68 8.15
N LYS A 208 -9.48 -11.83 9.11
CA LYS A 208 -10.51 -12.90 9.15
C LYS A 208 -11.54 -12.83 8.04
N HIS A 209 -11.63 -11.70 7.35
CA HIS A 209 -12.66 -11.46 6.34
C HIS A 209 -12.07 -11.35 4.93
N ASN A 210 -10.78 -11.66 4.78
CA ASN A 210 -10.13 -11.65 3.48
C ASN A 210 -10.57 -12.85 2.63
N GLU A 211 -11.18 -12.56 1.48
CA GLU A 211 -11.66 -13.59 0.55
C GLU A 211 -10.51 -14.40 -0.04
N THR A 212 -9.42 -13.75 -0.45
CA THR A 212 -8.25 -14.42 -1.05
C THR A 212 -7.59 -15.40 -0.07
N ILE A 213 -7.38 -15.00 1.18
CA ILE A 213 -6.82 -15.89 2.21
C ILE A 213 -7.74 -17.09 2.43
N SER A 214 -9.04 -16.85 2.49
CA SER A 214 -10.04 -17.91 2.64
C SER A 214 -10.02 -18.89 1.46
N GLU A 215 -9.87 -18.38 0.23
CA GLU A 215 -9.73 -19.20 -0.97
C GLU A 215 -8.47 -20.07 -0.94
N HIS A 216 -7.31 -19.52 -0.57
CA HIS A 216 -6.07 -20.27 -0.44
C HIS A 216 -6.17 -21.39 0.61
N ILE A 217 -6.77 -21.11 1.77
CA ILE A 217 -7.01 -22.12 2.83
C ILE A 217 -7.92 -23.24 2.30
N ASN A 218 -9.01 -22.89 1.62
CA ASN A 218 -9.93 -23.88 1.05
C ASN A 218 -9.24 -24.78 0.02
N LEU A 219 -8.34 -24.23 -0.81
CA LEU A 219 -7.55 -25.02 -1.77
C LEU A 219 -6.56 -25.95 -1.06
N LEU A 220 -5.89 -25.46 -0.01
CA LEU A 220 -5.00 -26.27 0.81
C LEU A 220 -5.75 -27.44 1.46
N ASP A 221 -6.86 -27.16 2.13
CA ASP A 221 -7.60 -28.16 2.89
C ASP A 221 -8.21 -29.23 1.97
N ARG A 222 -8.64 -28.87 0.77
CA ARG A 222 -9.08 -29.85 -0.26
C ARG A 222 -7.95 -30.72 -0.77
N THR A 223 -6.74 -30.19 -0.88
CA THR A 223 -5.58 -30.91 -1.41
C THR A 223 -5.03 -31.95 -0.43
N VAL A 224 -5.21 -31.72 0.87
CA VAL A 224 -4.68 -32.59 1.94
C VAL A 224 -5.74 -33.45 2.65
N SER A 225 -7.00 -33.38 2.19
CA SER A 225 -8.11 -34.26 2.63
C SER A 225 -8.06 -35.60 1.91
#